data_AF-A0AAW0W0R5-F1
#
_entry.id   AF-A0AAW0W0R5-F1
#
_cell.length_a   1.000
_cell.length_b   1.000
_cell.length_c   1.000
_cell.angle_alpha   90.00
_cell.angle_beta   90.00
_cell.angle_gamma   90.00
#
_symmetry.space_group_name_H-M   'P 1'
#
loop_
_entity.id
_entity.type
_entity.pdbx_description
1 polymer ?
#
loop_
_entity_poly.entity_id
_entity_poly.type
_entity_poly.pdbx_seq_one_letter_code
_entity_poly.pdbx_strand_id
1 'polypeptide(L)'
;MMGATRSEESMCEITLGVEPRVITVRVPITIPSSACHDELAHRLVYHHNIPIYLHNELSEKLQAFIQDKTEEYYRQQDHRAVQNLRDGTLNIDDVATAWANKYSQVSKRQEDKGCENEMLASMYHSLVHSPAAVNLLSLEHSFAGAMSSLVAQREYALKEISERQTKEMSNTVSKVGVNLTDDDVNNLAACHLEDSQLMEVQWDSTISVLRENQKWEFKNFVLESFAGREVTTPVTPKFCSCVQ
;
A
#
# COMPACT_ATOMS: atom_id res chain seq x y z
N MET A 1 19.34 -28.97 6.93
CA MET A 1 18.69 -29.08 8.26
C MET A 1 18.10 -27.73 8.63
N MET A 2 16.83 -27.70 9.02
CA MET A 2 16.14 -26.47 9.43
C MET A 2 16.80 -25.92 10.70
N GLY A 3 17.47 -24.78 10.59
CA GLY A 3 17.74 -23.93 11.73
C GLY A 3 16.40 -23.42 12.21
N ALA A 4 15.86 -24.03 13.26
CA ALA A 4 14.71 -23.50 13.98
C ALA A 4 14.98 -22.00 14.23
N THR A 5 14.09 -21.13 13.78
CA THR A 5 14.01 -19.75 14.23
C THR A 5 13.71 -19.80 15.71
N ARG A 6 14.76 -19.97 16.51
CA ARG A 6 14.68 -20.02 17.95
C ARG A 6 14.54 -18.57 18.38
N SER A 7 13.30 -18.09 18.42
CA SER A 7 12.98 -16.78 18.98
C SER A 7 13.56 -16.74 20.39
N GLU A 8 14.55 -15.89 20.61
CA GLU A 8 15.11 -15.70 21.94
C GLU A 8 14.16 -14.78 22.71
N GLU A 9 13.55 -15.31 23.77
CA GLU A 9 12.80 -14.51 24.73
C GLU A 9 13.80 -13.65 25.51
N SER A 10 13.93 -12.39 25.10
CA SER A 10 14.75 -11.41 25.78
C SER A 10 13.90 -10.65 26.79
N MET A 11 14.28 -10.72 28.07
CA MET A 11 13.61 -9.96 29.12
C MET A 11 14.06 -8.50 29.03
N CYS A 12 13.15 -7.62 28.63
CA CYS A 12 13.35 -6.18 28.60
C CYS A 12 13.05 -5.62 29.99
N GLU A 13 14.05 -5.02 30.64
CA GLU A 13 13.85 -4.23 31.87
C GLU A 13 13.91 -2.75 31.49
N ILE A 14 12.77 -2.06 31.51
CA ILE A 14 12.70 -0.62 31.23
C ILE A 14 12.42 0.11 32.54
N THR A 15 13.36 0.95 32.97
CA THR A 15 13.15 1.90 34.06
C THR A 15 12.62 3.22 33.50
N LEU A 16 11.42 3.61 33.90
CA LEU A 16 10.76 4.85 33.53
C LEU A 16 10.59 5.76 34.75
N GLY A 17 10.85 7.05 34.58
CA GLY A 17 10.56 8.08 35.58
C GLY A 17 11.79 8.83 36.13
N VAL A 18 11.56 10.06 36.56
CA VAL A 18 12.46 10.90 37.36
C VAL A 18 12.04 10.76 38.84
N GLU A 19 12.99 10.75 39.77
CA GLU A 19 12.71 10.62 41.21
C GLU A 19 11.59 11.57 41.67
N PRO A 20 10.66 11.14 42.54
CA PRO A 20 10.73 9.94 43.39
C PRO A 20 9.87 8.76 42.91
N ARG A 21 9.40 8.72 41.66
CA ARG A 21 8.56 7.61 41.14
C ARG A 21 9.21 6.92 39.94
N VAL A 22 10.04 5.93 40.23
CA VAL A 22 10.65 5.06 39.21
C VAL A 22 9.79 3.79 39.06
N ILE A 23 9.31 3.51 37.85
CA ILE A 23 8.58 2.28 37.51
C ILE A 23 9.52 1.40 36.69
N THR A 24 9.81 0.20 37.18
CA THR A 24 10.59 -0.80 36.44
C THR A 24 9.63 -1.80 35.81
N VAL A 25 9.60 -1.86 34.48
CA VAL A 25 8.72 -2.75 33.72
C VAL A 25 9.56 -3.89 33.14
N ARG A 26 9.20 -5.13 33.46
CA ARG A 26 9.86 -6.34 32.96
C ARG A 26 8.96 -7.06 31.97
N VAL A 27 9.39 -7.18 30.72
CA VAL A 27 8.57 -7.76 29.65
C VAL A 27 9.39 -8.76 28.84
N PRO A 28 8.94 -10.00 28.67
CA PRO A 28 9.56 -10.91 27.70
C PRO A 28 9.19 -10.46 26.29
N ILE A 29 10.21 -10.15 25.48
CA ILE A 29 10.05 -9.80 24.06
C ILE A 29 10.74 -10.87 23.23
N THR A 30 10.00 -11.47 22.30
CA THR A 30 10.55 -12.40 21.31
C THR A 30 11.27 -11.63 20.22
N ILE A 31 12.56 -11.89 20.04
CA ILE A 31 13.39 -11.26 19.00
C ILE A 31 13.67 -12.29 17.88
N PRO A 32 13.58 -11.91 16.59
CA PRO A 32 13.18 -10.60 16.06
C PRO A 32 11.66 -10.40 16.13
N SER A 33 11.23 -9.28 16.72
CA SER A 33 9.81 -8.93 16.83
C SER A 33 9.36 -8.22 15.55
N SER A 34 8.32 -8.71 14.89
CA SER A 34 7.62 -8.01 13.80
C SER A 34 6.48 -7.11 14.31
N ALA A 35 6.29 -7.00 15.63
CA ALA A 35 5.19 -6.26 16.21
C ALA A 35 5.49 -4.75 16.29
N CYS A 36 4.46 -3.93 16.12
CA CYS A 36 4.56 -2.48 16.17
C CYS A 36 4.97 -2.02 17.59
N HIS A 37 6.05 -1.22 17.66
CA HIS A 37 6.62 -0.69 18.90
C HIS A 37 5.59 0.11 19.71
N ASP A 38 4.74 0.89 19.03
CA ASP A 38 3.69 1.70 19.65
C ASP A 38 2.56 0.85 20.23
N GLU A 39 2.18 -0.26 19.58
CA GLU A 39 1.16 -1.17 20.10
C GLU A 39 1.66 -1.94 21.33
N LEU A 40 2.93 -2.33 21.33
CA LEU A 40 3.57 -2.94 22.50
C LEU A 40 3.65 -1.95 23.66
N ALA A 41 4.05 -0.70 23.39
CA ALA A 41 4.06 0.37 24.39
C ALA A 41 2.64 0.64 24.93
N HIS A 42 1.61 0.68 24.09
CA HIS A 42 0.22 0.85 24.51
C HIS A 42 -0.27 -0.32 25.38
N ARG A 43 0.03 -1.57 24.99
CA ARG A 43 -0.33 -2.76 25.79
C ARG A 43 0.34 -2.75 27.15
N LEU A 44 1.59 -2.28 27.22
CA LEU A 44 2.33 -2.16 28.48
C LEU A 44 1.79 -1.05 29.38
N VAL A 45 1.44 0.10 28.82
CA VAL A 45 0.79 1.20 29.55
C VAL A 45 -0.54 0.74 30.15
N TYR A 46 -1.34 0.03 29.37
CA TYR A 46 -2.64 -0.49 29.81
C TYR A 46 -2.51 -1.60 30.86
N HIS A 47 -1.58 -2.54 30.69
CA HIS A 47 -1.41 -3.66 31.60
C HIS A 47 -0.75 -3.28 32.94
N HIS A 48 0.14 -2.29 32.93
CA HIS A 48 0.89 -1.88 34.13
C HIS A 48 0.38 -0.59 34.79
N ASN A 49 -0.76 -0.04 34.35
CA ASN A 49 -1.34 1.23 34.83
C ASN A 49 -0.30 2.38 34.84
N ILE A 50 0.54 2.43 33.81
CA ILE A 50 1.57 3.46 33.70
C ILE A 50 0.87 4.76 33.30
N PRO A 51 1.21 5.91 33.91
CA PRO A 51 0.63 7.17 33.50
C PRO A 51 0.91 7.49 32.02
N ILE A 52 -0.12 7.97 31.32
CA ILE A 52 -0.12 8.22 29.87
C ILE A 52 1.02 9.18 29.44
N TYR A 53 1.48 10.06 30.32
CA TYR A 53 2.60 10.96 30.03
C TYR A 53 3.95 10.25 29.84
N LEU A 54 4.12 9.02 30.31
CA LEU A 54 5.33 8.21 30.10
C LEU A 54 5.26 7.36 28.83
N HIS A 55 4.16 7.42 28.07
CA HIS A 55 3.97 6.61 26.89
C HIS A 55 5.03 6.89 25.81
N ASN A 56 5.33 8.17 25.56
CA ASN A 56 6.32 8.55 24.56
C ASN A 56 7.74 8.12 24.97
N GLU A 57 8.11 8.35 26.23
CA GLU A 57 9.42 7.93 26.75
C GLU A 57 9.58 6.39 26.75
N LEU A 58 8.50 5.67 27.04
CA LEU A 58 8.47 4.21 26.95
C LEU A 58 8.56 3.74 25.50
N SER A 59 7.83 4.34 24.56
CA SER A 59 7.90 3.94 23.14
C SER A 59 9.30 4.16 22.59
N GLU A 60 9.92 5.31 22.86
CA GLU A 60 11.30 5.62 22.42
C GLU A 60 12.32 4.64 23.01
N LYS A 61 12.25 4.37 24.33
CA LYS A 61 13.17 3.41 24.98
C LYS A 61 12.93 1.97 24.53
N LEU A 62 11.68 1.59 24.29
CA LEU A 62 11.31 0.27 23.79
C LEU A 62 11.77 0.07 22.35
N GLN A 63 11.61 1.09 21.50
CA GLN A 63 12.11 1.10 20.14
C GLN A 63 13.63 0.98 20.12
N ALA A 64 14.34 1.79 20.90
CA ALA A 64 15.80 1.74 20.99
C ALA A 64 16.28 0.36 21.47
N PHE A 65 15.62 -0.23 22.48
CA PHE A 65 15.97 -1.56 22.99
C PHE A 65 15.69 -2.67 21.96
N ILE A 66 14.53 -2.65 21.30
CA ILE A 66 14.18 -3.63 20.27
C ILE A 66 15.16 -3.53 19.11
N GLN A 67 15.50 -2.31 18.68
CA GLN A 67 16.47 -2.11 17.60
C GLN A 67 17.86 -2.63 17.98
N ASP A 68 18.40 -2.21 19.12
CA ASP A 68 19.74 -2.64 19.58
C ASP A 68 19.83 -4.16 19.72
N LYS A 69 18.81 -4.78 20.34
CA LYS A 69 18.79 -6.24 20.50
C LYS A 69 18.54 -7.00 19.19
N THR A 70 17.79 -6.42 18.26
CA THR A 70 17.58 -7.00 16.93
C THR A 70 18.88 -6.93 16.11
N GLU A 71 19.59 -5.80 16.16
CA GLU A 71 20.89 -5.64 15.53
C GLU A 71 21.93 -6.60 16.11
N GLU A 72 21.96 -6.76 17.43
CA GLU A 72 22.87 -7.70 18.10
C GLU A 72 22.54 -9.16 17.76
N TYR A 73 21.26 -9.53 17.69
CA TYR A 73 20.85 -10.86 17.26
C TYR A 73 21.33 -11.17 15.84
N TYR A 74 21.11 -10.25 14.89
CA TYR A 74 21.59 -10.42 13.51
C TYR A 74 23.12 -10.42 13.44
N ARG A 75 23.80 -9.54 14.18
CA ARG A 75 25.27 -9.52 14.26
C ARG A 75 25.82 -10.84 14.78
N GLN A 76 25.21 -11.44 15.80
CA GLN A 76 25.61 -12.76 16.31
C GLN A 76 25.30 -13.88 15.32
N GLN A 77 24.16 -13.82 14.64
CA GLN A 77 23.83 -14.79 13.59
C GLN A 77 24.82 -14.73 12.42
N ASP A 78 25.16 -13.52 11.96
CA ASP A 78 26.13 -13.28 10.89
C ASP A 78 27.53 -13.74 11.33
N HIS A 79 27.93 -13.39 12.56
CA HIS A 79 29.22 -13.83 13.09
C HIS A 79 29.31 -15.36 13.18
N ARG A 80 28.24 -16.03 13.65
CA ARG A 80 28.15 -17.50 13.66
C ARG A 80 28.20 -18.08 12.25
N ALA A 81 27.49 -17.48 11.28
CA ALA A 81 27.52 -17.94 9.90
C ALA A 81 28.92 -17.84 9.29
N VAL A 82 29.63 -16.73 9.52
CA VAL A 82 31.01 -16.52 9.05
C VAL A 82 32.00 -17.44 9.76
N GLN A 83 31.84 -17.66 11.07
CA GLN A 83 32.66 -18.63 11.81
C GLN A 83 32.44 -20.06 11.30
N ASN A 84 31.19 -20.48 11.10
CA ASN A 84 30.87 -21.81 10.56
C ASN A 84 31.41 -22.03 9.14
N LEU A 85 31.49 -20.97 8.33
CA LEU A 85 32.15 -21.00 7.01
C LEU A 85 33.67 -21.12 7.15
N ARG A 86 34.28 -20.41 8.11
CA ARG A 86 35.72 -20.46 8.38
C ARG A 86 36.17 -21.81 8.96
N ASP A 87 35.34 -22.39 9.81
CA ASP A 87 35.60 -23.68 10.46
C ASP A 87 35.26 -24.87 9.55
N GLY A 88 34.78 -24.62 8.32
CA GLY A 88 34.52 -25.63 7.30
C GLY A 88 33.32 -26.55 7.60
N THR A 89 32.51 -26.22 8.60
CA THR A 89 31.32 -27.01 8.98
C THR A 89 30.11 -26.71 8.08
N LEU A 90 30.11 -25.56 7.41
CA LEU A 90 29.08 -25.17 6.46
C LEU A 90 29.60 -25.35 5.02
N ASN A 91 29.07 -26.33 4.29
CA ASN A 91 29.40 -26.51 2.89
C ASN A 91 28.72 -25.41 2.05
N ILE A 92 29.51 -24.66 1.28
CA ILE A 92 29.03 -23.56 0.41
C ILE A 92 28.00 -24.09 -0.61
N ASP A 93 28.16 -25.34 -1.06
CA ASP A 93 27.23 -25.99 -1.98
C ASP A 93 25.85 -26.23 -1.36
N ASP A 94 25.77 -26.52 -0.06
CA ASP A 94 24.50 -26.71 0.65
C ASP A 94 23.75 -25.38 0.83
N VAL A 95 24.49 -24.28 1.02
CA VAL A 95 23.90 -22.93 1.06
C VAL A 95 23.44 -22.51 -0.33
N ALA A 96 24.25 -22.75 -1.36
CA ALA A 96 23.93 -22.44 -2.75
C ALA A 96 22.69 -23.22 -3.22
N THR A 97 22.58 -24.51 -2.88
CA THR A 97 21.40 -25.32 -3.19
C THR A 97 20.18 -24.90 -2.39
N ALA A 98 20.31 -24.54 -1.11
CA ALA A 98 19.19 -23.99 -0.32
C ALA A 98 18.68 -22.67 -0.90
N TRP A 99 19.57 -21.78 -1.35
CA TRP A 99 19.22 -20.54 -2.04
C TRP A 99 18.57 -20.81 -3.40
N ALA A 100 19.12 -21.70 -4.21
CA ALA A 100 18.53 -22.11 -5.49
C ALA A 100 17.13 -22.71 -5.31
N ASN A 101 16.91 -23.48 -4.25
CA ASN A 101 15.61 -24.03 -3.91
C ASN A 101 14.60 -22.95 -3.49
N LYS A 102 14.99 -21.95 -2.70
CA LYS A 102 14.11 -20.82 -2.38
C LYS A 102 13.82 -19.95 -3.60
N TYR A 103 14.84 -19.68 -4.42
CA TYR A 103 14.70 -18.89 -5.63
C TYR A 103 13.81 -19.59 -6.66
N SER A 104 13.95 -20.91 -6.84
CA SER A 104 13.05 -21.67 -7.73
C SER A 104 11.61 -21.71 -7.23
N GLN A 105 11.36 -21.72 -5.92
CA GLN A 105 9.99 -21.59 -5.39
C GLN A 105 9.38 -20.21 -5.67
N VAL A 106 10.18 -19.14 -5.60
CA VAL A 106 9.73 -17.79 -5.97
C VAL A 106 9.51 -17.68 -7.49
N SER A 107 10.40 -18.27 -8.30
CA SER A 107 10.25 -18.34 -9.77
C SER A 107 8.99 -19.09 -10.18
N LYS A 108 8.71 -20.25 -9.56
CA LYS A 108 7.49 -21.03 -9.82
C LYS A 108 6.21 -20.25 -9.51
N ARG A 109 6.19 -19.46 -8.43
CA ARG A 109 5.05 -18.56 -8.13
C ARG A 109 4.87 -17.44 -9.16
N GLN A 110 5.94 -17.06 -9.85
CA GLN A 110 5.92 -16.07 -10.93
C GLN A 110 5.49 -16.70 -12.27
N GLU A 111 5.93 -17.93 -12.54
CA GLU A 111 5.55 -18.72 -13.73
C GLU A 111 4.07 -19.12 -13.72
N ASP A 112 3.50 -19.42 -12.55
CA ASP A 112 2.06 -19.73 -12.40
C ASP A 112 1.17 -18.54 -12.83
N LYS A 113 1.60 -17.30 -12.54
CA LYS A 113 0.96 -16.08 -13.06
C LYS A 113 1.14 -15.90 -14.57
N GLY A 114 2.24 -16.38 -15.13
CA GLY A 114 2.48 -16.39 -16.58
C GLY A 114 1.53 -17.35 -17.31
N CYS A 115 1.29 -18.54 -16.74
CA CYS A 115 0.41 -19.55 -17.31
C CYS A 115 -1.05 -19.09 -17.39
N GLU A 116 -1.58 -18.45 -16.35
CA GLU A 116 -2.94 -17.88 -16.40
C GLU A 116 -3.10 -16.82 -17.51
N ASN A 117 -2.07 -16.00 -17.72
CA ASN A 117 -2.11 -14.92 -18.70
C ASN A 117 -1.98 -15.47 -20.14
N GLU A 118 -1.16 -16.50 -20.35
CA GLU A 118 -1.05 -17.22 -21.63
C GLU A 118 -2.35 -17.98 -21.96
N MET A 119 -2.96 -18.63 -20.96
CA MET A 119 -4.26 -19.31 -21.13
C MET A 119 -5.35 -18.30 -21.49
N LEU A 120 -5.42 -17.16 -20.80
CA LEU A 120 -6.37 -16.09 -21.11
C LEU A 120 -6.13 -15.49 -22.50
N ALA A 121 -4.87 -15.28 -22.90
CA ALA A 121 -4.54 -14.79 -24.23
C ALA A 121 -4.99 -15.77 -25.34
N SER A 122 -4.81 -17.08 -25.12
CA SER A 122 -5.30 -18.12 -26.03
C SER A 122 -6.83 -18.13 -26.12
N MET A 123 -7.53 -18.06 -24.97
CA MET A 123 -9.00 -17.96 -24.92
C MET A 123 -9.50 -16.72 -25.65
N TYR A 124 -8.88 -15.56 -25.41
CA TYR A 124 -9.22 -14.31 -26.08
C TYR A 124 -9.03 -14.42 -27.59
N HIS A 125 -7.91 -14.99 -28.05
CA HIS A 125 -7.66 -15.20 -29.48
C HIS A 125 -8.74 -16.07 -30.14
N SER A 126 -9.11 -17.19 -29.51
CA SER A 126 -10.23 -18.03 -29.98
C SER A 126 -11.57 -17.28 -29.98
N LEU A 127 -11.81 -16.45 -28.96
CA LEU A 127 -13.05 -15.69 -28.80
C LEU A 127 -13.21 -14.61 -29.88
N VAL A 128 -12.13 -13.93 -30.26
CA VAL A 128 -12.12 -12.92 -31.33
C VAL A 128 -12.50 -13.52 -32.69
N HIS A 129 -12.16 -14.79 -32.92
CA HIS A 129 -12.57 -15.53 -34.12
C HIS A 129 -13.96 -16.16 -34.02
N SER A 130 -14.60 -16.07 -32.85
CA SER A 130 -15.93 -16.61 -32.59
C SER A 130 -17.02 -15.55 -32.76
N PRO A 131 -18.30 -15.94 -32.91
CA PRO A 131 -19.42 -15.01 -32.95
C PRO A 131 -19.58 -14.12 -31.70
N ALA A 132 -19.01 -14.52 -30.55
CA ALA A 132 -19.05 -13.75 -29.30
C ALA A 132 -18.18 -12.48 -29.33
N ALA A 133 -17.33 -12.31 -30.36
CA ALA A 133 -16.52 -11.10 -30.55
C ALA A 133 -17.37 -9.82 -30.63
N VAL A 134 -18.61 -9.89 -31.15
CA VAL A 134 -19.52 -8.73 -31.22
C VAL A 134 -19.91 -8.24 -29.82
N ASN A 135 -20.14 -9.16 -28.89
CA ASN A 135 -20.48 -8.82 -27.50
C ASN A 135 -19.28 -8.22 -26.77
N LEU A 136 -18.08 -8.76 -27.02
CA LEU A 136 -16.81 -8.20 -26.53
C LEU A 136 -16.58 -6.77 -27.03
N LEU A 137 -16.84 -6.51 -28.32
CA LEU A 137 -16.75 -5.18 -28.91
C LEU A 137 -17.80 -4.22 -28.33
N SER A 138 -19.02 -4.69 -28.06
CA SER A 138 -20.04 -3.89 -27.39
C SER A 138 -19.63 -3.52 -25.96
N LEU A 139 -18.97 -4.44 -25.25
CA LEU A 139 -18.43 -4.16 -23.92
C LEU A 139 -17.35 -3.09 -23.98
N GLU A 140 -16.42 -3.20 -24.95
CA GLU A 140 -15.37 -2.19 -25.18
C GLU A 140 -15.96 -0.83 -25.50
N HIS A 141 -16.94 -0.77 -26.41
CA HIS A 141 -17.60 0.48 -26.77
C HIS A 141 -18.28 1.14 -25.56
N SER A 142 -18.93 0.35 -24.70
CA SER A 142 -19.58 0.85 -23.48
C SER A 142 -18.56 1.45 -22.50
N PHE A 143 -17.47 0.74 -22.22
CA PHE A 143 -16.40 1.25 -21.35
C PHE A 143 -15.67 2.44 -21.96
N ALA A 144 -15.41 2.45 -23.26
CA ALA A 144 -14.82 3.58 -23.97
C ALA A 144 -15.70 4.83 -23.86
N GLY A 145 -17.01 4.69 -24.02
CA GLY A 145 -17.97 5.79 -23.83
C GLY A 145 -17.99 6.30 -22.39
N ALA A 146 -18.04 5.39 -21.41
CA ALA A 146 -18.02 5.75 -19.99
C ALA A 146 -16.71 6.44 -19.58
N MET A 147 -15.56 5.91 -20.02
CA MET A 147 -14.24 6.48 -19.76
C MET A 147 -14.10 7.86 -20.39
N SER A 148 -14.52 8.01 -21.65
CA SER A 148 -14.48 9.31 -22.35
C SER A 148 -15.35 10.34 -21.64
N SER A 149 -16.55 9.96 -21.20
CA SER A 149 -17.43 10.84 -20.43
C SER A 149 -16.81 11.24 -19.10
N LEU A 150 -16.21 10.30 -18.37
CA LEU A 150 -15.58 10.56 -17.08
C LEU A 150 -14.36 11.47 -17.20
N VAL A 151 -13.52 11.26 -18.22
CA VAL A 151 -12.38 12.15 -18.52
C VAL A 151 -12.86 13.54 -18.89
N ALA A 152 -13.91 13.67 -19.72
CA ALA A 152 -14.47 14.97 -20.06
C ALA A 152 -15.06 15.70 -18.83
N GLN A 153 -15.69 14.97 -17.90
CA GLN A 153 -16.17 15.55 -16.64
C GLN A 153 -15.01 16.05 -15.76
N ARG A 154 -13.93 15.28 -15.64
CA ARG A 154 -12.70 15.70 -14.95
C ARG A 154 -12.12 16.97 -15.58
N GLU A 155 -11.96 16.99 -16.90
CA GLU A 155 -11.42 18.15 -17.62
C GLU A 155 -12.28 19.40 -17.43
N TYR A 156 -13.62 19.25 -17.48
CA TYR A 156 -14.54 20.34 -17.23
C TYR A 156 -14.43 20.86 -15.78
N ALA A 157 -14.43 19.96 -14.79
CA ALA A 157 -14.31 20.34 -13.38
C ALA A 157 -12.98 21.03 -13.06
N LEU A 158 -11.87 20.53 -13.60
CA LEU A 158 -10.54 21.14 -13.44
C LEU A 158 -10.46 22.52 -14.10
N LYS A 159 -11.11 22.70 -15.25
CA LYS A 159 -11.21 24.00 -15.91
C LYS A 159 -12.04 24.98 -15.08
N GLU A 160 -13.19 24.55 -14.57
CA GLU A 160 -14.09 25.37 -13.76
C GLU A 160 -13.40 25.86 -12.47
N ILE A 161 -12.72 24.97 -11.75
CA ILE A 161 -11.99 25.35 -10.54
C ILE A 161 -10.82 26.29 -10.86
N SER A 162 -10.07 26.03 -11.94
CA SER A 162 -8.97 26.89 -12.38
C SER A 162 -9.45 28.30 -12.74
N GLU A 163 -10.58 28.44 -13.44
CA GLU A 163 -11.15 29.74 -13.80
C GLU A 163 -11.64 30.50 -12.56
N ARG A 164 -12.31 29.80 -11.63
CA ARG A 164 -12.75 30.36 -10.35
C ARG A 164 -11.56 30.86 -9.53
N GLN A 165 -10.55 30.02 -9.34
CA GLN A 165 -9.34 30.34 -8.58
C GLN A 165 -8.57 31.51 -9.22
N THR A 166 -8.46 31.54 -10.55
CA THR A 166 -7.84 32.67 -11.27
C THR A 166 -8.56 34.00 -10.98
N LYS A 167 -9.90 33.99 -11.01
CA LYS A 167 -10.71 35.18 -10.71
C LYS A 167 -10.58 35.60 -9.25
N GLU A 168 -10.63 34.65 -8.32
CA GLU A 168 -10.43 34.90 -6.89
C GLU A 168 -9.05 35.48 -6.61
N MET A 169 -7.99 34.87 -7.16
CA MET A 169 -6.62 35.34 -7.03
C MET A 169 -6.44 36.76 -7.59
N SER A 170 -6.93 37.02 -8.80
CA SER A 170 -6.88 38.36 -9.41
C SER A 170 -7.59 39.42 -8.55
N ASN A 171 -8.72 39.07 -7.94
CA ASN A 171 -9.47 39.97 -7.07
C ASN A 171 -8.73 40.24 -5.77
N THR A 172 -8.16 39.21 -5.14
CA THR A 172 -7.42 39.32 -3.88
C THR A 172 -6.15 40.15 -4.07
N VAL A 173 -5.37 39.87 -5.13
CA VAL A 173 -4.16 40.63 -5.49
C VAL A 173 -4.50 42.11 -5.72
N SER A 174 -5.62 42.43 -6.36
CA SER A 174 -6.04 43.83 -6.60
C SER A 174 -6.37 44.62 -5.32
N LYS A 175 -6.61 43.93 -4.20
CA LYS A 175 -6.97 44.52 -2.90
C LYS A 175 -5.80 44.52 -1.91
N VAL A 176 -4.65 43.98 -2.30
CA VAL A 176 -3.41 44.01 -1.52
C VAL A 176 -3.00 45.46 -1.30
N GLY A 177 -2.66 45.80 -0.06
CA GLY A 177 -2.27 47.16 0.34
C GLY A 177 -3.44 48.12 0.58
N VAL A 178 -4.69 47.70 0.33
CA VAL A 178 -5.90 48.43 0.72
C VAL A 178 -6.52 47.78 1.96
N ASN A 179 -6.93 46.51 1.82
CA ASN A 179 -7.67 45.78 2.85
C ASN A 179 -7.12 44.37 3.11
N LEU A 180 -6.20 43.90 2.27
CA LEU A 180 -5.61 42.57 2.32
C LEU A 180 -4.09 42.69 2.34
N THR A 181 -3.46 41.68 2.93
CA THR A 181 -2.01 41.54 3.01
C THR A 181 -1.50 40.48 2.05
N ASP A 182 -0.18 40.48 1.83
CA ASP A 182 0.47 39.43 1.04
C ASP A 182 0.29 38.04 1.70
N ASP A 183 0.23 37.99 3.02
CA ASP A 183 -0.05 36.75 3.77
C ASP A 183 -1.45 36.19 3.45
N ASP A 184 -2.45 37.06 3.25
CA ASP A 184 -3.80 36.63 2.85
C ASP A 184 -3.81 36.03 1.44
N VAL A 185 -2.99 36.56 0.52
CA VAL A 185 -2.82 36.01 -0.83
C VAL A 185 -2.13 34.64 -0.76
N ASN A 186 -1.09 34.51 0.06
CA ASN A 186 -0.38 33.25 0.23
C ASN A 186 -1.26 32.16 0.87
N ASN A 187 -2.06 32.51 1.87
CA ASN A 187 -3.04 31.61 2.47
C ASN A 187 -4.11 31.19 1.45
N LEU A 188 -4.61 32.12 0.64
CA LEU A 188 -5.56 31.80 -0.43
C LEU A 188 -4.95 30.86 -1.48
N ALA A 189 -3.69 31.08 -1.86
CA ALA A 189 -2.97 30.21 -2.79
C ALA A 189 -2.78 28.80 -2.22
N ALA A 190 -2.49 28.67 -0.92
CA ALA A 190 -2.40 27.39 -0.24
C ALA A 190 -3.75 26.65 -0.27
N CYS A 191 -4.85 27.31 0.07
CA CYS A 191 -6.20 26.74 -0.01
C CYS A 191 -6.55 26.30 -1.44
N HIS A 192 -6.25 27.13 -2.45
CA HIS A 192 -6.48 26.78 -3.86
C HIS A 192 -5.69 25.54 -4.29
N LEU A 193 -4.44 25.41 -3.84
CA LEU A 193 -3.62 24.24 -4.13
C LEU A 193 -4.21 22.97 -3.50
N GLU A 194 -4.60 23.03 -2.23
CA GLU A 194 -5.21 21.92 -1.51
C GLU A 194 -6.52 21.47 -2.18
N ASP A 195 -7.41 22.41 -2.51
CA ASP A 195 -8.68 22.14 -3.19
C ASP A 195 -8.45 21.43 -4.54
N SER A 196 -7.52 21.94 -5.35
CA SER A 196 -7.20 21.38 -6.67
C SER A 196 -6.61 19.98 -6.55
N GLN A 197 -5.68 19.76 -5.62
CA GLN A 197 -5.08 18.44 -5.37
C GLN A 197 -6.11 17.42 -4.90
N LEU A 198 -6.99 17.80 -3.97
CA LEU A 198 -8.06 16.91 -3.49
C LEU A 198 -8.97 16.48 -4.65
N MET A 199 -9.36 17.42 -5.50
CA MET A 199 -10.20 17.14 -6.67
C MET A 199 -9.49 16.22 -7.68
N GLU A 200 -8.22 16.45 -7.98
CA GLU A 200 -7.43 15.58 -8.87
C GLU A 200 -7.37 14.14 -8.34
N VAL A 201 -7.08 13.97 -7.04
CA VAL A 201 -7.01 12.65 -6.41
C VAL A 201 -8.36 11.93 -6.48
N GLN A 202 -9.47 12.63 -6.24
CA GLN A 202 -10.82 12.06 -6.36
C GLN A 202 -11.11 11.56 -7.78
N TRP A 203 -10.78 12.37 -8.80
CA TRP A 203 -10.97 11.99 -10.19
C TRP A 203 -10.07 10.82 -10.61
N ASP A 204 -8.80 10.85 -10.20
CA ASP A 204 -7.84 9.78 -10.50
C ASP A 204 -8.25 8.46 -9.84
N SER A 205 -8.78 8.53 -8.62
CA SER A 205 -9.37 7.37 -7.93
C SER A 205 -10.57 6.82 -8.70
N THR A 206 -11.50 7.67 -9.11
CA THR A 206 -12.71 7.27 -9.86
C THR A 206 -12.37 6.64 -11.21
N ILE A 207 -11.42 7.23 -11.94
CA ILE A 207 -10.91 6.69 -13.21
C ILE A 207 -10.22 5.34 -13.00
N SER A 208 -9.43 5.20 -11.92
CA SER A 208 -8.73 3.97 -11.59
C SER A 208 -9.71 2.83 -11.27
N VAL A 209 -10.78 3.12 -10.51
CA VAL A 209 -11.85 2.15 -10.24
C VAL A 209 -12.52 1.70 -11.53
N LEU A 210 -12.86 2.63 -12.44
CA LEU A 210 -13.49 2.27 -13.72
C LEU A 210 -12.55 1.43 -14.60
N ARG A 211 -11.25 1.76 -14.63
CA ARG A 211 -10.24 1.00 -15.37
C ARG A 211 -10.07 -0.42 -14.82
N GLU A 212 -10.08 -0.59 -13.51
CA GLU A 212 -9.98 -1.91 -12.89
C GLU A 212 -11.25 -2.72 -13.14
N ASN A 213 -12.41 -2.08 -13.06
CA ASN A 213 -13.68 -2.71 -13.41
C ASN A 213 -13.71 -3.16 -14.89
N GLN A 214 -13.22 -2.34 -15.81
CA GLN A 214 -13.06 -2.73 -17.22
C GLN A 214 -12.22 -4.01 -17.32
N LYS A 215 -11.00 -4.03 -16.76
CA LYS A 215 -10.13 -5.22 -16.82
C LYS A 215 -10.81 -6.47 -16.26
N TRP A 216 -11.50 -6.33 -15.12
CA TRP A 216 -12.18 -7.43 -14.46
C TRP A 216 -13.34 -7.97 -15.30
N GLU A 217 -14.22 -7.10 -15.80
CA GLU A 217 -15.34 -7.48 -16.67
C GLU A 217 -14.85 -8.12 -17.97
N PHE A 218 -13.78 -7.59 -18.57
CA PHE A 218 -13.17 -8.20 -19.76
C PHE A 218 -12.62 -9.60 -19.49
N LYS A 219 -11.88 -9.77 -18.39
CA LYS A 219 -11.35 -11.08 -17.98
C LYS A 219 -12.48 -12.08 -17.74
N ASN A 220 -13.52 -11.66 -17.02
CA ASN A 220 -14.67 -12.52 -16.74
C ASN A 220 -15.45 -12.87 -18.00
N PHE A 221 -15.69 -11.89 -18.87
CA PHE A 221 -16.38 -12.14 -20.14
C PHE A 221 -15.65 -13.20 -20.96
N VAL A 222 -14.32 -13.13 -21.05
CA VAL A 222 -13.51 -14.12 -21.78
C VAL A 222 -13.63 -15.51 -21.14
N LEU A 223 -13.53 -15.60 -19.81
CA LEU A 223 -13.62 -16.86 -19.07
C LEU A 223 -15.01 -17.50 -19.18
N GLU A 224 -16.09 -16.72 -19.02
CA GLU A 224 -17.46 -17.21 -19.07
C GLU A 224 -17.88 -17.63 -20.48
N SER A 225 -17.50 -16.84 -21.49
CA SER A 225 -17.79 -17.16 -22.89
C SER A 225 -17.08 -18.43 -23.32
N PHE A 226 -15.84 -18.67 -22.85
CA PHE A 226 -15.11 -19.89 -23.12
C PHE A 226 -15.65 -21.11 -22.36
N ALA A 227 -16.22 -20.89 -21.16
CA ALA A 227 -16.91 -21.94 -20.38
C ALA A 227 -18.27 -22.34 -20.97
N GLY A 228 -18.70 -21.76 -22.09
CA GLY A 228 -19.94 -22.11 -22.79
C GLY A 228 -21.21 -21.59 -22.13
N ARG A 229 -21.11 -20.61 -21.22
CA ARG A 229 -22.28 -19.86 -20.73
C ARG A 229 -22.60 -18.77 -21.74
N GLU A 230 -23.81 -18.75 -22.30
CA GLU A 230 -24.25 -17.59 -23.08
C GLU A 230 -24.31 -16.38 -22.15
N VAL A 231 -23.33 -15.46 -22.29
CA VAL A 231 -23.34 -14.17 -21.61
C VAL A 231 -24.36 -13.29 -22.31
N THR A 232 -25.63 -13.46 -21.96
CA THR A 232 -26.70 -12.57 -22.43
C THR A 232 -26.69 -11.31 -21.57
N THR A 233 -26.19 -10.24 -22.18
CA THR A 233 -26.23 -8.81 -21.84
C THR A 233 -24.90 -8.20 -21.40
N PRO A 234 -24.47 -7.09 -22.05
CA PRO A 234 -23.36 -6.29 -21.56
C PRO A 234 -23.78 -5.64 -20.25
N VAL A 235 -23.05 -5.94 -19.18
CA VAL A 235 -23.19 -5.24 -17.89
C VAL A 235 -22.85 -3.79 -18.15
N THR A 236 -23.84 -2.91 -18.06
CA THR A 236 -23.60 -1.47 -18.08
C THR A 236 -22.74 -1.13 -16.87
N PRO A 237 -21.66 -0.35 -17.04
CA PRO A 237 -20.83 0.06 -15.91
C PRO A 237 -21.74 0.74 -14.87
N LYS A 238 -21.83 0.15 -13.68
CA LYS A 238 -22.62 0.70 -12.59
C LYS A 238 -21.91 1.95 -12.08
N PHE A 239 -22.46 3.11 -12.43
CA PHE A 239 -22.04 4.38 -11.88
C PHE A 239 -22.36 4.40 -10.38
N CYS A 240 -21.35 4.59 -9.54
CA CYS A 240 -21.57 4.96 -8.15
C CYS A 240 -21.97 6.44 -8.16
N SER A 241 -23.28 6.72 -8.13
CA SER A 241 -23.79 8.08 -7.93
C SER A 241 -23.55 8.48 -6.47
N CYS A 242 -22.34 8.94 -6.18
CA CYS A 242 -21.99 9.59 -4.92
C CYS A 242 -21.26 10.89 -5.22
N VAL A 243 -21.93 11.80 -5.94
CA VAL A 243 -21.70 13.25 -5.83
C VAL A 243 -23.06 13.92 -6.08
N GLN A 244 -23.76 14.21 -4.99
CA GLN A 244 -24.88 15.17 -4.94
C GLN A 244 -24.60 16.11 -3.77
#